data_AF-A0A7C1ZK44-F1
#
_entry.id   AF-A0A7C1ZK44-F1
#
_cell.length_a   1.000
_cell.length_b   1.000
_cell.length_c   1.000
_cell.angle_alpha   90.00
_cell.angle_beta   90.00
_cell.angle_gamma   90.00
#
_symmetry.space_group_name_H-M   'P 1'
#
loop_
_entity.id
_entity.type
_entity.pdbx_description
1 polymer ?
#
loop_
_entity_poly.entity_id
_entity_poly.type
_entity_poly.pdbx_seq_one_letter_code
_entity_poly.pdbx_strand_id
1 'polypeptide(L)'
;MPKIESFSAQQFSAMQEGKPLKRYRKTILGKVCVLVLNPFSGEPEEIILEGNPNNQAHLDDLVVDIWDVQQDQFFLRFNKTHFQSGTIEEFDKVVVEQASPNVISDDDIREALDKPFLALKALLNKFSEVIPVYRVLTLAEEMEKSEKILNAIRARATELELEPYGERPGD
;
A
#
# COMPACT_ATOMS: atom_id res chain seq x y z
N MET A 1 5.18 -27.50 32.20
CA MET A 1 5.58 -26.71 31.00
C MET A 1 4.55 -26.98 29.93
N PRO A 2 3.80 -25.96 29.48
CA PRO A 2 2.89 -26.14 28.34
C PRO A 2 3.72 -26.50 27.11
N LYS A 3 3.25 -27.49 26.35
CA LYS A 3 3.87 -27.86 25.07
C LYS A 3 3.66 -26.70 24.11
N ILE A 4 4.73 -26.26 23.45
CA ILE A 4 4.66 -25.38 22.29
C ILE A 4 3.82 -26.13 21.25
N GLU A 5 2.58 -25.69 21.04
CA GLU A 5 1.78 -26.19 19.93
C GLU A 5 2.53 -25.83 18.65
N SER A 6 2.81 -26.84 17.83
CA SER A 6 3.46 -26.66 16.55
C SER A 6 2.64 -25.67 15.73
N PHE A 7 3.27 -24.57 15.31
CA PHE A 7 2.66 -23.60 14.41
C PHE A 7 1.98 -24.30 13.25
N SER A 8 0.77 -23.86 12.91
CA SER A 8 0.11 -24.41 11.73
C SER A 8 0.82 -23.88 10.48
N ALA A 9 1.09 -24.76 9.51
CA ALA A 9 1.65 -24.36 8.22
C ALA A 9 0.77 -23.29 7.51
N GLN A 10 -0.53 -23.28 7.83
CA GLN A 10 -1.50 -22.31 7.33
C GLN A 10 -1.21 -20.89 7.84
N GLN A 11 -0.84 -20.72 9.11
CA GLN A 11 -0.52 -19.41 9.69
C GLN A 11 0.73 -18.80 9.05
N PHE A 12 1.78 -19.61 8.87
CA PHE A 12 2.99 -19.15 8.19
C PHE A 12 2.73 -18.73 6.73
N SER A 13 1.91 -19.49 5.99
CA SER A 13 1.52 -19.13 4.62
C SER A 13 0.73 -17.82 4.60
N ALA A 14 -0.23 -17.65 5.50
CA ALA A 14 -1.03 -16.43 5.60
C ALA A 14 -0.18 -15.19 5.88
N MET A 15 0.82 -15.31 6.77
CA MET A 15 1.78 -14.24 7.07
C MET A 15 2.64 -13.85 5.87
N GLN A 16 3.10 -14.83 5.08
CA GLN A 16 3.87 -14.57 3.85
C GLN A 16 3.03 -13.88 2.77
N GLU A 17 1.74 -14.24 2.69
CA GLU A 17 0.81 -13.67 1.71
C GLU A 17 0.19 -12.34 2.16
N GLY A 18 0.47 -11.88 3.38
CA GLY A 18 -0.11 -10.65 3.92
C GLY A 18 -1.63 -10.71 4.11
N LYS A 19 -2.17 -11.92 4.34
CA LYS A 19 -3.61 -12.19 4.49
C LYS A 19 -3.95 -12.56 5.94
N PRO A 20 -4.04 -11.58 6.85
CA PRO A 20 -4.43 -11.86 8.23
C PRO A 20 -5.88 -12.35 8.30
N LEU A 21 -6.20 -13.07 9.38
CA LEU A 21 -7.56 -13.48 9.68
C LEU A 21 -8.45 -12.25 9.91
N LYS A 22 -7.95 -11.27 10.68
CA LYS A 22 -8.62 -10.00 10.97
C LYS A 22 -7.62 -8.87 11.12
N ARG A 23 -8.09 -7.65 10.91
CA ARG A 23 -7.34 -6.43 11.19
C ARG A 23 -8.13 -5.57 12.16
N TYR A 24 -7.46 -4.94 13.10
CA TYR A 24 -8.05 -3.95 13.99
C TYR A 24 -7.29 -2.64 13.87
N ARG A 25 -8.00 -1.51 13.91
CA ARG A 25 -7.36 -0.19 13.85
C ARG A 25 -7.75 0.68 15.02
N LYS A 26 -6.90 1.66 15.35
CA LYS A 26 -7.31 2.75 16.23
C LYS A 26 -8.19 3.76 15.51
N THR A 27 -9.07 4.41 16.26
CA THR A 27 -10.03 5.41 15.73
C THR A 27 -9.76 6.83 16.23
N ILE A 28 -8.82 7.00 17.17
CA ILE A 28 -8.50 8.27 17.81
C ILE A 28 -7.12 8.81 17.39
N LEU A 29 -6.90 10.12 17.56
CA LEU A 29 -5.61 10.75 17.30
C LEU A 29 -4.52 10.36 18.31
N GLY A 30 -4.91 10.09 19.56
CA GLY A 30 -3.98 9.68 20.63
C GLY A 30 -3.31 8.33 20.36
N LYS A 31 -2.22 8.05 21.09
CA LYS A 31 -1.59 6.73 21.08
C LYS A 31 -2.46 5.72 21.84
N VAL A 32 -2.56 4.50 21.34
CA VAL A 32 -3.30 3.41 21.98
C VAL A 32 -2.34 2.23 22.16
N CYS A 33 -2.07 1.85 23.41
CA CYS A 33 -1.33 0.62 23.68
C CYS A 33 -2.31 -0.56 23.69
N VAL A 34 -2.00 -1.61 22.94
CA VAL A 34 -2.80 -2.83 22.86
C VAL A 34 -1.96 -4.03 23.21
N LEU A 35 -2.57 -5.02 23.83
CA LEU A 35 -1.90 -6.29 24.13
C LEU A 35 -2.28 -7.32 23.07
N VAL A 36 -1.30 -7.84 22.34
CA VAL A 36 -1.44 -8.91 21.36
C VAL A 36 -0.76 -10.16 21.84
N LEU A 37 -1.12 -11.30 21.26
CA LEU A 37 -0.39 -12.54 21.44
C LEU A 37 0.59 -12.71 20.27
N ASN A 38 1.89 -12.72 20.53
CA ASN A 38 2.89 -12.84 19.48
C ASN A 38 2.76 -14.23 18.80
N PRO A 39 2.63 -14.31 17.45
CA PRO A 39 2.38 -15.56 16.74
C PRO A 39 3.53 -16.57 16.85
N PHE A 40 4.75 -16.13 17.15
CA PHE A 40 5.94 -16.98 17.23
C PHE A 40 6.27 -17.41 18.65
N SER A 41 6.23 -16.50 19.62
CA SER A 41 6.54 -16.85 21.01
C SER A 41 5.33 -17.40 21.75
N GLY A 42 4.11 -17.07 21.32
CA GLY A 42 2.88 -17.31 22.09
C GLY A 42 2.83 -16.50 23.39
N GLU A 43 3.70 -15.50 23.54
CA GLU A 43 3.75 -14.61 24.69
C GLU A 43 2.98 -13.31 24.40
N PRO A 44 2.35 -12.70 25.41
CA PRO A 44 1.75 -11.39 25.26
C PRO A 44 2.80 -10.31 24.95
N GLU A 45 2.51 -9.44 23.99
CA GLU A 45 3.35 -8.32 23.59
C GLU A 45 2.51 -7.04 23.51
N GLU A 46 3.10 -5.92 23.92
CA GLU A 46 2.47 -4.60 23.84
C GLU A 46 2.82 -3.93 22.50
N ILE A 47 1.80 -3.52 21.76
CA ILE A 47 1.94 -2.73 20.52
C ILE A 47 1.34 -1.36 20.74
N ILE A 48 2.06 -0.31 20.35
CA ILE A 48 1.57 1.06 20.41
C ILE A 48 1.09 1.47 19.03
N LEU A 49 -0.23 1.66 18.89
CA LEU A 49 -0.84 2.21 17.68
C LEU A 49 -0.79 3.75 17.74
N GLU A 50 -0.22 4.38 16.72
CA GLU A 50 -0.02 5.82 16.65
C GLU A 50 -0.25 6.42 15.26
N GLY A 51 -0.31 7.75 15.17
CA GLY A 51 -0.63 8.45 13.91
C GLY A 51 -2.08 8.95 13.80
N ASN A 52 -2.48 9.42 12.62
CA ASN A 52 -3.81 9.98 12.37
C ASN A 52 -4.71 8.92 11.71
N PRO A 53 -5.83 8.49 12.32
CA PRO A 53 -6.70 7.45 11.79
C PRO A 53 -7.37 7.81 10.44
N ASN A 54 -7.37 9.09 10.08
CA ASN A 54 -7.88 9.57 8.79
C ASN A 54 -6.80 9.63 7.69
N ASN A 55 -5.53 9.46 8.04
CA ASN A 55 -4.42 9.46 7.09
C ASN A 55 -4.01 8.02 6.75
N GLN A 56 -4.12 7.66 5.46
CA GLN A 56 -3.80 6.31 4.98
C GLN A 56 -2.31 6.10 4.68
N ALA A 57 -1.48 7.14 4.75
CA ALA A 57 -0.05 7.03 4.43
C ALA A 57 0.73 6.15 5.41
N HIS A 58 0.20 5.92 6.62
CA HIS A 58 0.87 5.18 7.71
C HIS A 58 -0.08 4.13 8.32
N LEU A 59 -0.72 3.31 7.47
CA LEU A 59 -1.67 2.31 7.95
C LEU A 59 -1.03 1.26 8.87
N ASP A 60 0.24 0.91 8.64
CA ASP A 60 0.95 -0.10 9.42
C ASP A 60 1.12 0.32 10.89
N ASP A 61 1.22 1.63 11.17
CA ASP A 61 1.33 2.18 12.54
C ASP A 61 -0.05 2.30 13.23
N LEU A 62 -1.14 2.19 12.45
CA LEU A 62 -2.52 2.39 12.91
C LEU A 62 -3.29 1.08 13.11
N VAL A 63 -2.78 -0.01 12.54
CA VAL A 63 -3.47 -1.29 12.39
C VAL A 63 -2.67 -2.40 13.07
N VAL A 64 -3.39 -3.38 13.59
CA VAL A 64 -2.83 -4.62 14.11
C VAL A 64 -3.46 -5.80 13.38
N ASP A 65 -2.59 -6.67 12.87
CA ASP A 65 -2.95 -7.86 12.10
C ASP A 65 -3.01 -9.08 13.02
N ILE A 66 -4.14 -9.79 12.98
CA ILE A 66 -4.41 -11.00 13.77
C ILE A 66 -4.46 -12.18 12.81
N TRP A 67 -3.68 -13.23 13.08
CA TRP A 67 -3.40 -14.31 12.12
C TRP A 67 -4.18 -15.59 12.41
N ASP A 68 -4.65 -15.77 13.64
CA ASP A 68 -5.42 -16.95 14.03
C ASP A 68 -6.54 -16.63 15.03
N VAL A 69 -7.39 -17.63 15.27
CA VAL A 69 -8.57 -17.50 16.15
C VAL A 69 -8.17 -17.34 17.61
N GLN A 70 -7.07 -17.94 18.06
CA GLN A 70 -6.61 -17.85 19.44
C GLN A 70 -6.11 -16.44 19.77
N GLN A 71 -5.34 -15.84 18.87
CA GLN A 71 -4.92 -14.45 18.92
C GLN A 71 -6.12 -13.52 18.94
N ASP A 72 -7.13 -13.76 18.09
CA ASP A 72 -8.35 -12.95 18.05
C ASP A 72 -9.08 -12.97 19.41
N GLN A 73 -9.30 -14.16 19.97
CA GLN A 73 -9.95 -14.31 21.27
C GLN A 73 -9.14 -13.66 22.40
N PHE A 74 -7.81 -13.79 22.37
CA PHE A 74 -6.92 -13.11 23.31
C PHE A 74 -7.04 -11.58 23.19
N PHE A 75 -6.94 -11.07 21.97
CA PHE A 75 -6.98 -9.64 21.67
C PHE A 75 -8.29 -8.99 22.11
N LEU A 76 -9.43 -9.61 21.77
CA LEU A 76 -10.76 -9.15 22.19
C LEU A 76 -10.92 -9.13 23.72
N ARG A 77 -10.36 -10.14 24.41
CA ARG A 77 -10.46 -10.26 25.87
C ARG A 77 -9.65 -9.21 26.59
N PHE A 78 -8.39 -9.00 26.21
CA PHE A 78 -7.47 -8.11 26.91
C PHE A 78 -7.67 -6.64 26.54
N ASN A 79 -8.15 -6.35 25.33
CA ASN A 79 -8.41 -4.97 24.87
C ASN A 79 -9.90 -4.59 24.94
N LYS A 80 -10.71 -5.32 25.72
CA LYS A 80 -12.16 -5.11 25.83
C LYS A 80 -12.56 -3.65 26.09
N THR A 81 -11.83 -2.96 26.96
CA THR A 81 -12.09 -1.54 27.28
C THR A 81 -11.97 -0.65 26.05
N HIS A 82 -11.01 -0.93 25.18
CA HIS A 82 -10.78 -0.15 23.96
C HIS A 82 -11.89 -0.33 22.92
N PHE A 83 -12.47 -1.52 22.82
CA PHE A 83 -13.63 -1.78 21.99
C PHE A 83 -14.89 -1.12 22.55
N GLN A 84 -15.09 -1.19 23.88
CA GLN A 84 -16.23 -0.58 24.55
C GLN A 84 -16.23 0.95 24.45
N SER A 85 -15.05 1.58 24.49
CA SER A 85 -14.90 3.03 24.30
C SER A 85 -14.88 3.45 22.82
N GLY A 86 -14.85 2.49 21.89
CA GLY A 86 -14.74 2.73 20.45
C GLY A 86 -13.37 3.27 20.02
N THR A 87 -12.33 3.14 20.84
CA THR A 87 -10.96 3.55 20.48
C THR A 87 -10.26 2.59 19.52
N ILE A 88 -10.75 1.35 19.43
CA ILE A 88 -10.35 0.32 18.48
C ILE A 88 -11.59 -0.26 17.81
N GLU A 89 -11.51 -0.53 16.52
CA GLU A 89 -12.54 -1.19 15.73
C GLU A 89 -11.95 -2.20 14.76
N GLU A 90 -12.77 -3.14 14.28
CA GLU A 90 -12.41 -4.06 13.19
C GLU A 90 -12.27 -3.28 11.87
N PHE A 91 -11.21 -3.58 11.12
CA PHE A 91 -10.80 -2.83 9.94
C PHE A 91 -10.83 -3.71 8.69
N ASP A 92 -11.97 -3.70 7.99
CA ASP A 92 -12.18 -4.50 6.78
C ASP A 92 -11.72 -3.82 5.49
N LYS A 93 -10.86 -2.79 5.58
CA LYS A 93 -10.46 -2.09 4.36
C LYS A 93 -9.54 -3.00 3.56
N VAL A 94 -10.08 -3.52 2.45
CA VAL A 94 -9.31 -4.07 1.34
C VAL A 94 -8.19 -3.07 1.08
N VAL A 95 -6.95 -3.46 1.35
CA VAL A 95 -5.78 -2.71 0.93
C VAL A 95 -5.82 -2.76 -0.58
N VAL A 96 -6.47 -1.77 -1.19
CA VAL A 96 -6.22 -1.45 -2.58
C VAL A 96 -4.78 -0.99 -2.54
N GLU A 97 -3.83 -1.86 -2.87
CA GLU A 97 -2.50 -1.43 -3.26
C GLU A 97 -2.74 -0.23 -4.16
N GLN A 98 -2.31 0.96 -3.73
CA GLN A 98 -2.37 2.11 -4.62
C GLN A 98 -1.45 1.70 -5.77
N ALA A 99 -2.06 1.26 -6.88
CA ALA A 99 -1.32 0.83 -8.05
C ALA A 99 -0.33 1.94 -8.31
N SER A 100 0.97 1.58 -8.22
CA SER A 100 2.03 2.54 -8.47
C SER A 100 1.66 3.27 -9.75
N PRO A 101 1.82 4.60 -9.83
CA PRO A 101 1.54 5.33 -11.06
C PRO A 101 2.22 4.71 -12.29
N ASN A 102 3.30 3.94 -12.08
CA ASN A 102 4.07 3.22 -13.10
C ASN A 102 3.45 1.87 -13.54
N VAL A 103 2.45 1.37 -12.82
CA VAL A 103 1.71 0.15 -13.14
C VAL A 103 0.42 0.53 -13.85
N ILE A 104 0.48 0.52 -15.18
CA ILE A 104 -0.67 0.77 -16.06
C ILE A 104 -0.79 -0.37 -17.09
N SER A 105 -2.02 -0.81 -17.36
CA SER A 105 -2.30 -1.82 -18.37
C SER A 105 -2.22 -1.22 -19.78
N ASP A 106 -1.96 -2.05 -20.79
CA ASP A 106 -1.91 -1.55 -22.17
C ASP A 106 -3.28 -1.00 -22.63
N ASP A 107 -4.38 -1.55 -22.13
CA ASP A 107 -5.73 -1.07 -22.46
C ASP A 107 -5.98 0.32 -21.86
N ASP A 108 -5.55 0.56 -20.62
CA ASP A 108 -5.62 1.88 -20.00
C ASP A 108 -4.73 2.90 -20.73
N ILE A 109 -3.56 2.48 -21.23
CA ILE A 109 -2.69 3.32 -22.06
C ILE A 109 -3.40 3.70 -23.36
N ARG A 110 -3.99 2.73 -24.07
CA ARG A 110 -4.72 3.00 -25.32
C ARG A 110 -5.88 3.95 -25.09
N GLU A 111 -6.66 3.74 -24.02
CA GLU A 111 -7.73 4.64 -23.63
C GLU A 111 -7.20 6.06 -23.34
N ALA A 112 -6.06 6.17 -22.66
CA ALA A 112 -5.43 7.46 -22.38
C ALA A 112 -4.91 8.17 -23.63
N LEU A 113 -4.44 7.43 -24.63
CA LEU A 113 -3.99 7.97 -25.91
C LEU A 113 -5.14 8.45 -26.80
N ASP A 114 -6.37 7.98 -26.57
CA ASP A 114 -7.59 8.46 -27.22
C ASP A 114 -8.22 9.67 -26.51
N LYS A 115 -7.82 9.95 -25.27
CA LYS A 115 -8.29 11.12 -24.51
C LYS A 115 -7.65 12.43 -25.01
N PRO A 116 -8.25 13.60 -24.66
CA PRO A 116 -7.67 14.89 -25.00
C PRO A 116 -6.22 15.04 -24.51
N PHE A 117 -5.40 15.76 -25.27
CA PHE A 117 -3.95 15.93 -25.02
C PHE A 117 -3.61 16.37 -23.59
N LEU A 118 -4.46 17.18 -22.95
CA LEU A 118 -4.24 17.61 -21.56
C LEU A 118 -4.33 16.45 -20.57
N ALA A 119 -5.22 15.49 -20.79
CA ALA A 119 -5.37 14.30 -19.95
C ALA A 119 -4.16 13.36 -20.12
N LEU A 120 -3.67 13.19 -21.36
CA LEU A 120 -2.44 12.45 -21.61
C LEU A 120 -1.24 13.09 -20.89
N LYS A 121 -1.10 14.43 -20.97
CA LYS A 121 -0.02 15.14 -20.27
C LYS A 121 -0.11 14.95 -18.75
N ALA A 122 -1.33 15.00 -18.21
CA ALA A 122 -1.55 14.74 -16.79
C ALA A 122 -1.17 13.31 -16.39
N LEU A 123 -1.42 12.31 -17.24
CA LEU A 123 -0.98 10.94 -17.03
C LEU A 123 0.55 10.82 -17.08
N LEU A 124 1.19 11.39 -18.11
CA LEU A 124 2.65 11.36 -18.28
C LEU A 124 3.40 11.96 -17.08
N ASN A 125 2.86 13.03 -16.50
CA ASN A 125 3.42 13.68 -15.32
C ASN A 125 3.30 12.84 -14.05
N LYS A 126 2.43 11.82 -14.01
CA LYS A 126 2.32 10.91 -12.87
C LYS A 126 3.40 9.82 -12.87
N PHE A 127 3.96 9.49 -14.03
CA PHE A 127 5.04 8.52 -14.10
C PHE A 127 6.31 9.11 -13.47
N SER A 128 6.92 8.31 -12.60
CA SER A 128 8.23 8.60 -11.97
C SER A 128 9.35 7.75 -12.56
N GLU A 129 9.03 6.81 -13.45
CA GLU A 129 9.97 5.90 -14.08
C GLU A 129 9.89 6.00 -15.60
N VAL A 130 11.02 5.79 -16.28
CA VAL A 130 11.09 5.90 -17.74
C VAL A 130 10.40 4.73 -18.46
N ILE A 131 10.42 3.53 -17.87
CA ILE A 131 9.89 2.30 -18.46
C ILE A 131 8.40 2.43 -18.87
N PRO A 132 7.48 2.87 -17.99
CA PRO A 132 6.09 3.05 -18.39
C PRO A 132 5.92 4.12 -19.47
N VAL A 133 6.76 5.17 -19.50
CA VAL A 133 6.71 6.20 -20.54
C VAL A 133 7.10 5.62 -21.91
N TYR A 134 8.13 4.76 -21.96
CA TYR A 134 8.49 4.06 -23.19
C TYR A 134 7.41 3.10 -23.67
N ARG A 135 6.71 2.41 -22.76
CA ARG A 135 5.53 1.61 -23.13
C ARG A 135 4.43 2.45 -23.77
N VAL A 136 4.16 3.63 -23.22
CA VAL A 136 3.21 4.59 -23.81
C VAL A 136 3.68 5.05 -25.19
N LEU A 137 4.97 5.28 -25.37
CA LEU A 137 5.54 5.68 -26.66
C LEU A 137 5.34 4.59 -27.73
N THR A 138 5.68 3.34 -27.43
CA THR A 138 5.52 2.21 -28.35
C THR A 138 4.06 2.07 -28.80
N LEU A 139 3.12 2.10 -27.85
CA LEU A 139 1.69 2.02 -28.17
C LEU A 139 1.19 3.24 -28.96
N ALA A 140 1.72 4.43 -28.69
CA ALA A 140 1.37 5.62 -29.46
C ALA A 140 1.88 5.55 -30.92
N GLU A 141 3.05 4.96 -31.14
CA GLU A 141 3.60 4.71 -32.48
C GLU A 141 2.79 3.64 -33.22
N GLU A 142 2.43 2.54 -32.57
CA GLU A 142 1.56 1.49 -33.13
C GLU A 142 0.17 2.02 -33.52
N MET A 143 -0.38 2.97 -32.75
CA MET A 143 -1.66 3.63 -33.02
C MET A 143 -1.54 4.82 -33.99
N GLU A 144 -0.37 5.04 -34.59
CA GLU A 144 -0.09 6.15 -35.52
C GLU A 144 -0.52 7.52 -34.97
N LYS A 145 -0.27 7.76 -33.67
CA LYS A 145 -0.65 9.03 -33.02
C LYS A 145 0.16 10.19 -33.60
N SER A 146 -0.43 11.38 -33.55
CA SER A 146 0.19 12.59 -34.09
C SER A 146 1.60 12.86 -33.51
N GLU A 147 2.48 13.46 -34.31
CA GLU A 147 3.82 13.89 -33.89
C GLU A 147 3.82 14.76 -32.62
N LYS A 148 2.77 15.57 -32.42
CA LYS A 148 2.60 16.37 -31.20
C LYS A 148 2.53 15.49 -29.94
N ILE A 149 1.83 14.36 -30.03
CA ILE A 149 1.72 13.39 -28.94
C ILE A 149 3.06 12.68 -28.73
N LEU A 150 3.67 12.17 -29.79
CA LEU A 150 4.96 11.47 -29.73
C LEU A 150 6.05 12.36 -29.11
N ASN A 151 6.14 13.61 -29.53
CA ASN A 151 7.11 14.57 -29.00
C ASN A 151 6.88 14.88 -27.51
N ALA A 152 5.63 14.93 -27.06
CA ALA A 152 5.34 15.12 -25.63
C ALA A 152 5.76 13.92 -24.78
N ILE A 153 5.55 12.70 -25.29
CA ILE A 153 5.97 11.46 -24.60
C ILE A 153 7.50 11.37 -24.54
N ARG A 154 8.19 11.61 -25.67
CA ARG A 154 9.67 11.63 -25.75
C ARG A 154 10.27 12.68 -24.81
N ALA A 155 9.69 13.88 -24.77
CA ALA A 155 10.14 14.93 -23.85
C ALA A 155 10.06 14.50 -22.38
N ARG A 156 8.98 13.80 -21.98
CA ARG A 156 8.85 13.26 -20.63
C ARG A 156 9.86 12.13 -20.35
N ALA A 157 10.11 11.25 -21.33
CA ALA A 157 11.11 10.19 -21.18
C ALA A 157 12.50 10.78 -20.94
N THR A 158 12.90 11.78 -21.75
CA THR A 158 14.19 12.48 -21.58
C THR A 158 14.29 13.20 -20.24
N GLU A 159 13.21 13.83 -19.77
CA GLU A 159 13.18 14.47 -18.45
C GLU A 159 13.51 13.47 -17.33
N LEU A 160 12.88 12.29 -17.34
CA LEU A 160 13.10 11.24 -16.35
C LEU A 160 14.49 10.59 -16.46
N GLU A 161 15.09 10.54 -17.65
CA GLU A 161 16.47 10.05 -17.84
C GLU A 161 17.54 11.03 -17.35
N LEU A 162 17.25 12.33 -17.38
CA LEU A 162 18.16 13.38 -16.93
C LEU A 162 18.05 13.66 -15.42
N GLU A 163 16.92 13.33 -14.80
CA GLU A 163 16.69 13.46 -13.35
C GLU A 163 17.77 12.81 -12.46
N PRO A 164 18.31 11.60 -12.73
CA PRO A 164 19.42 11.03 -11.95
C PRO A 164 20.76 11.77 -12.07
N TYR A 165 20.92 12.68 -13.04
CA TYR A 165 22.15 13.46 -13.27
C TYR A 165 22.00 14.95 -12.94
N GLY A 166 20.81 15.37 -12.49
CA GLY A 166 20.59 16.70 -11.93
C GLY A 166 21.33 16.80 -10.59
N GLU A 167 22.51 17.42 -10.62
CA GLU A 167 23.25 17.83 -9.43
C GLU A 167 22.27 18.32 -8.34
N ARG A 168 22.29 17.69 -7.16
CA ARG A 168 21.75 18.34 -5.96
C ARG A 168 22.60 19.61 -5.77
N PRO A 169 22.06 20.83 -5.95
CA PRO A 169 22.81 22.02 -5.62
C PRO A 169 22.79 22.14 -4.10
N GLY A 170 23.85 21.64 -3.47
CA GLY A 170 24.14 21.82 -2.04
C GLY A 170 23.60 20.73 -1.12
N ASP A 171 24.46 19.76 -0.82
CA ASP A 171 24.69 19.30 0.57
C ASP A 171 26.15 19.62 0.90
#